data_AF-A0A382GP86-F1
#
_entry.id   AF-A0A382GP86-F1
#
_cell.length_a   1.000
_cell.length_b   1.000
_cell.length_c   1.000
_cell.angle_alpha   90.00
_cell.angle_beta   90.00
_cell.angle_gamma   90.00
#
_symmetry.space_group_name_H-M   'P 1'
#
loop_
_entity.id
_entity.type
_entity.pdbx_description
1 polymer ?
#
loop_
_entity_poly.entity_id
_entity_poly.type
_entity_poly.pdbx_seq_one_letter_code
_entity_poly.pdbx_strand_id
1 'polypeptide(L)'
;GIDITTNDVDLPVPLPEIGFPSSGATGGGTTRLELFRCVLEQDGVPLTSNRLQVMDLRSTLPFDIDFLMNFKNFFPPPGNDSVKIDQTLESGETYNFDFSLKGDTLRALEYPDSAIGQLELDVAVTIPEQKTTIPFNTDEIGSFGLGVRFGSLNFKELEAFIYQGFPSVPTEQELPQGFKGVTLADVRIQFIMDSQIRLPVKMNMDFIAIDVFNDTTRLIVDIDTVGYPASDSPGDTSRTIIELNRFGTQITIYESISDSLPSYDTLKVPCDGCGTIIDVMAANPATLIVDAEARIDGRGTIVAGASLGGGFKLVAPFALIMEPMTIMSQPTVLEEMDYQTRNRIRSSLIQSDMVFDVTNSLPFGAELSVLLSNAEFFPTDTTMDMLSDFRDSMAAEQGWNPSDDVYIIKNCTDLSPENSNIYIFNVMTDHNECIDGMPYIIRSDGTGVDTVISYVDTLFKFILPFPDRLYTDEDADSLGVPTGMVAEPG
;
A
#
# COMPACT_ATOMS: atom_id res chain seq x y z
N GLY A 1 24.56 -4.33 -79.56
CA GLY A 1 23.78 -5.26 -78.72
C GLY A 1 22.71 -5.93 -79.55
N ILE A 2 21.80 -6.66 -78.92
CA ILE A 2 20.55 -7.13 -79.55
C ILE A 2 19.48 -6.09 -79.28
N ASP A 3 18.79 -5.62 -80.31
CA ASP A 3 17.58 -4.81 -80.14
C ASP A 3 16.43 -5.72 -79.75
N ILE A 4 15.83 -5.44 -78.60
CA ILE A 4 14.69 -6.17 -78.07
C ILE A 4 13.54 -5.20 -77.80
N THR A 5 12.32 -5.74 -77.84
CA THR A 5 11.14 -5.08 -77.29
C THR A 5 10.78 -5.81 -76.02
N THR A 6 10.78 -5.12 -74.88
CA THR A 6 10.27 -5.67 -73.63
C THR A 6 8.75 -5.59 -73.65
N ASN A 7 8.08 -6.52 -72.99
CA ASN A 7 6.67 -6.39 -72.65
C ASN A 7 6.55 -5.96 -71.20
N ASP A 8 5.37 -5.51 -70.81
CA ASP A 8 5.04 -5.26 -69.41
C ASP A 8 5.19 -6.55 -68.59
N VAL A 9 6.19 -6.57 -67.71
CA VAL A 9 6.55 -7.76 -66.91
C VAL A 9 6.85 -7.34 -65.48
N ASP A 10 6.08 -7.89 -64.55
CA ASP A 10 6.33 -7.76 -63.11
C ASP A 10 7.48 -8.66 -62.68
N LEU A 11 8.42 -8.08 -61.93
CA LEU A 11 9.52 -8.81 -61.31
C LEU A 11 9.14 -9.17 -59.86
N PRO A 12 9.25 -10.44 -59.45
CA PRO A 12 8.97 -10.82 -58.08
C PRO A 12 10.03 -10.23 -57.14
N VAL A 13 9.61 -9.33 -56.26
CA VAL A 13 10.45 -8.77 -55.20
C VAL A 13 10.04 -9.39 -53.87
N PRO A 14 10.96 -10.02 -53.12
CA PRO A 14 10.64 -10.50 -51.78
C PRO A 14 10.34 -9.30 -50.87
N LEU A 15 9.15 -9.28 -50.27
CA LEU A 15 8.75 -8.23 -49.34
C LEU A 15 9.49 -8.41 -48.00
N PRO A 16 10.18 -7.39 -47.48
CA PRO A 16 10.78 -7.48 -46.17
C PRO A 16 9.70 -7.39 -45.08
N GLU A 17 9.72 -8.32 -44.13
CA GLU A 17 8.92 -8.21 -42.91
C GLU A 17 9.62 -7.25 -41.94
N ILE A 18 9.00 -6.10 -41.71
CA ILE A 18 9.48 -5.12 -40.73
C ILE A 18 8.60 -5.25 -39.49
N GLY A 19 8.91 -6.26 -38.66
CA GLY A 19 8.22 -6.48 -37.40
C GLY A 19 8.58 -5.42 -36.37
N PHE A 20 7.61 -5.08 -35.52
CA PHE A 20 7.92 -4.33 -34.30
C PHE A 20 8.56 -5.28 -33.28
N PRO A 21 9.54 -4.83 -32.47
CA PRO A 21 10.07 -5.65 -31.41
C PRO A 21 8.94 -6.00 -30.43
N SER A 22 8.50 -7.25 -30.43
CA SER A 22 7.69 -7.79 -29.34
C SER A 22 8.58 -7.79 -28.10
N SER A 23 8.19 -7.05 -27.07
CA SER A 23 8.97 -6.92 -25.84
C SER A 23 9.23 -8.29 -25.20
N GLY A 24 10.49 -8.73 -25.21
CA GLY A 24 11.02 -9.71 -24.26
C GLY A 24 11.84 -8.96 -23.22
N ALA A 25 11.35 -8.84 -22.00
CA ALA A 25 12.08 -8.13 -20.95
C ALA A 25 13.20 -9.01 -20.38
N THR A 26 14.45 -8.55 -20.51
CA THR A 26 15.55 -8.93 -19.62
C THR A 26 15.32 -8.30 -18.25
N GLY A 27 14.63 -9.01 -17.34
CA GLY A 27 14.39 -8.51 -15.99
C GLY A 27 13.23 -9.11 -15.19
N GLY A 28 12.81 -10.35 -15.46
CA GLY A 28 11.86 -11.08 -14.58
C GLY A 28 10.38 -10.70 -14.67
N GLY A 29 10.02 -9.56 -15.27
CA GLY A 29 8.63 -9.22 -15.60
C GLY A 29 8.24 -9.68 -17.01
N THR A 30 7.03 -10.20 -17.21
CA THR A 30 6.48 -10.38 -18.56
C THR A 30 5.97 -9.03 -19.05
N THR A 31 6.76 -8.28 -19.82
CA THR A 31 6.25 -7.06 -20.49
C THR A 31 5.57 -7.45 -21.79
N ARG A 32 4.29 -7.13 -21.95
CA ARG A 32 3.59 -7.22 -23.25
C ARG A 32 3.20 -5.83 -23.70
N LEU A 33 3.64 -5.44 -24.88
CA LEU A 33 3.32 -4.18 -25.53
C LEU A 33 2.70 -4.47 -26.90
N GLU A 34 1.48 -3.98 -27.12
CA GLU A 34 0.82 -4.03 -28.42
C GLU A 34 0.41 -2.61 -28.81
N LEU A 35 0.99 -2.10 -29.90
CA LEU A 35 0.69 -0.76 -30.40
C LEU A 35 -0.57 -0.82 -31.26
N PHE A 36 -1.51 0.10 -31.06
CA PHE A 36 -2.73 0.20 -31.88
C PHE A 36 -2.66 1.42 -32.79
N ARG A 37 -2.28 2.56 -32.21
CA ARG A 37 -2.18 3.84 -32.90
C ARG A 37 -1.08 4.68 -32.29
N CYS A 38 -0.21 5.25 -33.12
CA CYS A 38 0.84 6.15 -32.63
C CYS A 38 0.82 7.44 -33.45
N VAL A 39 0.90 8.60 -32.79
CA VAL A 39 1.04 9.89 -33.47
C VAL A 39 2.50 10.33 -33.35
N LEU A 40 3.15 10.58 -34.47
CA LEU A 40 4.56 10.99 -34.50
C LEU A 40 4.71 12.47 -34.14
N GLU A 41 5.69 12.76 -33.27
CA GLU A 41 5.97 14.11 -32.83
C GLU A 41 6.47 15.01 -33.98
N GLN A 42 5.94 16.22 -34.02
CA GLN A 42 6.25 17.22 -35.04
C GLN A 42 7.28 18.23 -34.53
N ASP A 43 7.15 18.64 -33.27
CA ASP A 43 7.89 19.75 -32.68
C ASP A 43 9.03 19.25 -31.78
N GLY A 44 10.14 19.99 -31.75
CA GLY A 44 11.25 19.69 -30.83
C GLY A 44 12.03 18.39 -31.07
N VAL A 45 11.75 17.65 -32.14
CA VAL A 45 12.46 16.40 -32.47
C VAL A 45 13.73 16.63 -33.31
N PRO A 46 14.80 15.81 -33.12
CA PRO A 46 16.00 15.87 -33.95
C PRO A 46 15.69 15.77 -35.44
N LEU A 47 16.51 16.41 -36.28
CA LEU A 47 16.33 16.43 -37.74
C LEU A 47 16.40 15.06 -38.42
N THR A 48 16.95 14.07 -37.72
CA THR A 48 17.09 12.67 -38.15
C THR A 48 15.96 11.78 -37.64
N SER A 49 15.09 12.27 -36.76
CA SER A 49 13.97 11.52 -36.19
C SER A 49 12.69 11.74 -37.00
N ASN A 50 11.76 10.79 -36.94
CA ASN A 50 10.49 10.79 -37.68
C ASN A 50 10.72 11.06 -39.17
N ARG A 51 11.64 10.30 -39.77
CA ARG A 51 12.10 10.51 -41.14
C ARG A 51 12.45 9.20 -41.82
N LEU A 52 12.04 9.05 -43.06
CA LEU A 52 12.41 7.95 -43.93
C LEU A 52 13.14 8.53 -45.14
N GLN A 53 14.34 8.05 -45.41
CA GLN A 53 15.12 8.45 -46.58
C GLN A 53 15.40 7.22 -47.44
N VAL A 54 15.13 7.35 -48.73
CA VAL A 54 15.55 6.39 -49.75
C VAL A 54 16.62 7.07 -50.58
N MET A 55 17.84 6.58 -50.49
CA MET A 55 19.00 7.16 -51.15
C MET A 55 19.59 6.17 -52.14
N ASP A 56 20.31 6.72 -53.12
CA ASP A 56 21.02 5.94 -54.13
C ASP A 56 20.11 4.93 -54.87
N LEU A 57 18.82 5.27 -55.03
CA LEU A 57 17.89 4.44 -55.82
C LEU A 57 18.30 4.56 -57.28
N ARG A 58 18.85 3.48 -57.84
CA ARG A 58 19.41 3.46 -59.19
C ARG A 58 19.28 2.09 -59.83
N SER A 59 18.98 2.12 -61.12
CA SER A 59 19.08 0.96 -62.02
C SER A 59 20.28 1.13 -62.96
N THR A 60 21.02 0.05 -63.17
CA THR A 60 22.07 -0.05 -64.21
C THR A 60 21.68 -1.03 -65.32
N LEU A 61 20.43 -1.49 -65.32
CA LEU A 61 19.87 -2.28 -66.42
C LEU A 61 19.83 -1.43 -67.69
N PRO A 62 19.98 -2.04 -68.88
CA PRO A 62 20.01 -1.33 -70.15
C PRO A 62 18.64 -0.79 -70.58
N PHE A 63 17.61 -0.89 -69.72
CA PHE A 63 16.24 -0.46 -69.96
C PHE A 63 15.66 0.15 -68.69
N ASP A 64 14.63 0.96 -68.86
CA ASP A 64 13.95 1.63 -67.75
C ASP A 64 13.14 0.60 -66.94
N ILE A 65 13.03 0.83 -65.63
CA ILE A 65 12.20 0.02 -64.73
C ILE A 65 11.28 0.92 -63.91
N ASP A 66 10.02 0.53 -63.74
CA ASP A 66 9.10 1.22 -62.85
C ASP A 66 9.27 0.67 -61.44
N PHE A 67 9.53 1.56 -60.48
CA PHE A 67 9.74 1.24 -59.08
C PHE A 67 8.62 1.81 -58.21
N LEU A 68 7.90 0.92 -57.54
CA LEU A 68 6.90 1.24 -56.54
C LEU A 68 7.39 0.83 -55.15
N MET A 69 7.37 1.77 -54.21
CA MET A 69 7.51 1.49 -52.78
C MET A 69 6.44 2.28 -52.03
N ASN A 70 5.58 1.62 -51.25
CA ASN A 70 4.49 2.28 -50.55
C ASN A 70 4.34 1.76 -49.12
N PHE A 71 4.66 2.60 -48.14
CA PHE A 71 4.41 2.28 -46.73
C PHE A 71 2.96 2.63 -46.38
N LYS A 72 2.17 1.61 -46.05
CA LYS A 72 0.71 1.76 -45.88
C LYS A 72 0.29 2.21 -44.48
N ASN A 73 1.13 1.99 -43.47
CA ASN A 73 0.77 2.27 -42.09
C ASN A 73 0.91 3.75 -41.69
N PHE A 74 1.61 4.57 -42.49
CA PHE A 74 1.75 6.00 -42.22
C PHE A 74 0.61 6.77 -42.87
N PHE A 75 -0.26 7.34 -42.04
CA PHE A 75 -1.35 8.19 -42.47
C PHE A 75 -0.96 9.65 -42.23
N PRO A 76 -0.58 10.38 -43.29
CA PRO A 76 -0.13 11.75 -43.14
C PRO A 76 -1.29 12.70 -42.80
N PRO A 77 -1.01 13.84 -42.14
CA PRO A 77 -1.98 14.91 -41.95
C PRO A 77 -2.54 15.43 -43.29
N PRO A 78 -3.75 16.04 -43.29
CA PRO A 78 -4.31 16.65 -44.49
C PRO A 78 -3.35 17.66 -45.14
N GLY A 79 -3.00 17.46 -46.41
CA GLY A 79 -2.10 18.32 -47.16
C GLY A 79 -0.65 17.82 -47.24
N ASN A 80 -0.30 16.74 -46.53
CA ASN A 80 0.99 16.06 -46.68
C ASN A 80 0.86 14.86 -47.63
N ASP A 81 1.94 14.57 -48.36
CA ASP A 81 1.99 13.44 -49.28
C ASP A 81 2.15 12.11 -48.54
N SER A 82 1.54 11.05 -49.09
CA SER A 82 1.75 9.69 -48.60
C SER A 82 3.21 9.27 -48.74
N VAL A 83 3.65 8.35 -47.87
CA VAL A 83 4.99 7.75 -47.91
C VAL A 83 5.07 6.71 -49.04
N LYS A 84 5.03 7.22 -50.28
CA LYS A 84 4.98 6.45 -51.52
C LYS A 84 6.03 6.98 -52.51
N ILE A 85 6.82 6.06 -53.06
CA ILE A 85 7.64 6.26 -54.25
C ILE A 85 6.95 5.54 -55.40
N ASP A 86 6.75 6.25 -56.50
CA ASP A 86 6.22 5.76 -57.77
C ASP A 86 7.04 6.41 -58.87
N GLN A 87 8.14 5.75 -59.26
CA GLN A 87 9.20 6.37 -60.05
C GLN A 87 9.72 5.41 -61.13
N THR A 88 9.76 5.87 -62.38
CA THR A 88 10.50 5.22 -63.46
C THR A 88 12.00 5.51 -63.30
N LEU A 89 12.81 4.46 -63.23
CA LEU A 89 14.25 4.52 -63.08
C LEU A 89 14.94 4.35 -64.43
N GLU A 90 15.42 5.47 -64.96
CA GLU A 90 16.23 5.50 -66.17
C GLU A 90 17.64 4.91 -65.94
N SER A 91 18.16 4.21 -66.95
CA SER A 91 19.47 3.56 -66.89
C SER A 91 20.59 4.55 -66.54
N GLY A 92 21.19 4.39 -65.36
CA GLY A 92 22.34 5.16 -64.92
C GLY A 92 22.04 6.40 -64.09
N GLU A 93 20.76 6.78 -63.96
CA GLU A 93 20.32 7.91 -63.13
C GLU A 93 20.11 7.51 -61.66
N THR A 94 20.29 8.48 -60.75
CA THR A 94 20.13 8.27 -59.30
C THR A 94 19.00 9.12 -58.74
N TYR A 95 18.11 8.51 -57.99
CA TYR A 95 16.97 9.15 -57.34
C TYR A 95 17.13 9.12 -55.82
N ASN A 96 16.76 10.21 -55.15
CA ASN A 96 16.79 10.33 -53.70
C ASN A 96 15.44 10.89 -53.22
N PHE A 97 14.86 10.24 -52.22
CA PHE A 97 13.59 10.61 -51.60
C PHE A 97 13.78 10.82 -50.11
N ASP A 98 13.14 11.85 -49.59
CA ASP A 98 13.18 12.21 -48.18
C ASP A 98 11.77 12.51 -47.69
N PHE A 99 11.22 11.59 -46.91
CA PHE A 99 9.89 11.67 -46.33
C PHE A 99 9.99 12.11 -44.87
N SER A 100 9.35 13.23 -44.56
CA SER A 100 9.10 13.61 -43.16
C SER A 100 7.87 12.86 -42.68
N LEU A 101 8.01 12.08 -41.61
CA LEU A 101 6.93 11.36 -40.95
C LEU A 101 6.33 12.17 -39.79
N LYS A 102 6.62 13.47 -39.73
CA LYS A 102 6.26 14.33 -38.60
C LYS A 102 4.75 14.60 -38.62
N GLY A 103 4.08 14.28 -37.52
CA GLY A 103 2.61 14.38 -37.41
C GLY A 103 1.85 13.21 -38.03
N ASP A 104 2.53 12.28 -38.70
CA ASP A 104 1.88 11.10 -39.26
C ASP A 104 1.29 10.22 -38.16
N THR A 105 0.13 9.64 -38.44
CA THR A 105 -0.48 8.63 -37.59
C THR A 105 -0.10 7.26 -38.12
N LEU A 106 0.58 6.48 -37.28
CA LEU A 106 0.86 5.07 -37.52
C LEU A 106 -0.30 4.21 -37.01
N ARG A 107 -0.87 3.34 -37.87
CA ARG A 107 -1.92 2.37 -37.50
C ARG A 107 -1.99 1.19 -38.49
N ALA A 108 -2.75 0.14 -38.13
CA ALA A 108 -3.06 -0.96 -39.05
C ALA A 108 -3.93 -0.48 -40.23
N LEU A 109 -3.73 -1.07 -41.41
CA LEU A 109 -4.39 -0.62 -42.65
C LEU A 109 -5.86 -1.02 -42.71
N GLU A 110 -6.15 -2.31 -42.52
CA GLU A 110 -7.48 -2.89 -42.75
C GLU A 110 -8.41 -2.68 -41.55
N TYR A 111 -7.88 -2.80 -40.34
CA TYR A 111 -8.62 -2.67 -39.08
C TYR A 111 -7.92 -1.66 -38.17
N PRO A 112 -8.31 -0.37 -38.18
CA PRO A 112 -7.66 0.69 -37.39
C PRO A 112 -7.59 0.42 -35.87
N ASP A 113 -8.47 -0.44 -35.36
CA ASP A 113 -8.52 -0.87 -33.96
C ASP A 113 -7.76 -2.17 -33.67
N SER A 114 -6.99 -2.68 -34.62
CA SER A 114 -6.13 -3.86 -34.43
C SER A 114 -4.71 -3.47 -34.09
N ALA A 115 -4.02 -4.36 -33.35
CA ALA A 115 -2.62 -4.18 -33.03
C ALA A 115 -1.75 -4.18 -34.29
N ILE A 116 -0.79 -3.25 -34.33
CA ILE A 116 0.23 -3.13 -35.36
C ILE A 116 1.30 -4.19 -35.09
N GLY A 117 1.24 -5.32 -35.80
CA GLY A 117 2.25 -6.37 -35.71
C GLY A 117 3.52 -6.08 -36.51
N GLN A 118 3.35 -5.49 -37.70
CA GLN A 118 4.44 -5.20 -38.64
C GLN A 118 4.09 -3.98 -39.50
N LEU A 119 5.11 -3.35 -40.09
CA LEU A 119 4.88 -2.37 -41.16
C LEU A 119 4.54 -3.10 -42.47
N GLU A 120 3.37 -2.80 -43.01
CA GLU A 120 2.89 -3.14 -44.33
C GLU A 120 3.56 -2.25 -45.38
N LEU A 121 4.32 -2.90 -46.25
CA LEU A 121 5.08 -2.28 -47.33
C LEU A 121 4.72 -2.98 -48.63
N ASP A 122 4.23 -2.23 -49.62
CA ASP A 122 4.14 -2.73 -51.00
C ASP A 122 5.44 -2.36 -51.72
N VAL A 123 6.10 -3.35 -52.31
CA VAL A 123 7.22 -3.14 -53.25
C VAL A 123 6.90 -3.85 -54.55
N ALA A 124 6.96 -3.11 -55.66
CA ALA A 124 6.86 -3.70 -56.99
C ALA A 124 7.93 -3.10 -57.91
N VAL A 125 8.46 -3.95 -58.78
CA VAL A 125 9.37 -3.55 -59.84
C VAL A 125 8.81 -4.12 -61.14
N THR A 126 8.55 -3.25 -62.10
CA THR A 126 7.94 -3.64 -63.38
C THR A 126 8.82 -3.15 -64.52
N ILE A 127 8.93 -3.95 -65.59
CA ILE A 127 9.62 -3.54 -66.81
C ILE A 127 8.57 -3.02 -67.77
N PRO A 128 8.49 -1.71 -68.05
CA PRO A 128 7.52 -1.19 -69.01
C PRO A 128 7.83 -1.64 -70.44
N GLU A 129 6.81 -1.62 -71.30
CA GLU A 129 6.97 -1.89 -72.74
C GLU A 129 7.84 -0.80 -73.38
N GLN A 130 9.03 -1.19 -73.85
CA GLN A 130 9.98 -0.28 -74.47
C GLN A 130 10.87 -1.00 -75.47
N LYS A 131 11.58 -0.22 -76.29
CA LYS A 131 12.62 -0.73 -77.18
C LYS A 131 13.98 -0.40 -76.60
N THR A 132 14.81 -1.41 -76.40
CA THR A 132 16.17 -1.23 -75.87
C THR A 132 17.17 -2.14 -76.59
N THR A 133 18.47 -1.87 -76.41
CA THR A 133 19.58 -2.65 -76.93
C THR A 133 20.36 -3.29 -75.79
N ILE A 134 20.33 -4.63 -75.67
CA ILE A 134 21.14 -5.36 -74.67
C ILE A 134 22.58 -5.55 -75.18
N PRO A 135 23.62 -5.12 -74.43
CA PRO A 135 25.01 -5.30 -74.84
C PRO A 135 25.42 -6.79 -74.80
N PHE A 136 26.29 -7.20 -75.73
CA PHE A 136 26.73 -8.61 -75.86
C PHE A 136 27.91 -8.99 -74.96
N ASN A 137 28.48 -8.04 -74.22
CA ASN A 137 29.84 -8.17 -73.67
C ASN A 137 29.89 -7.97 -72.15
N THR A 138 28.85 -8.38 -71.44
CA THR A 138 28.78 -8.28 -69.98
C THR A 138 28.30 -9.60 -69.39
N ASP A 139 28.99 -10.07 -68.35
CA ASP A 139 28.62 -11.28 -67.61
C ASP A 139 27.36 -11.05 -66.74
N GLU A 140 27.05 -9.77 -66.46
CA GLU A 140 25.82 -9.31 -65.79
C GLU A 140 25.09 -8.31 -66.69
N ILE A 141 23.76 -8.42 -66.78
CA ILE A 141 22.91 -7.53 -67.60
C ILE A 141 22.80 -6.14 -66.95
N GLY A 142 22.93 -6.06 -65.62
CA GLY A 142 22.84 -4.86 -64.81
C GLY A 142 22.36 -5.20 -63.41
N SER A 143 22.38 -4.23 -62.51
CA SER A 143 21.94 -4.36 -61.13
C SER A 143 20.99 -3.23 -60.73
N PHE A 144 20.18 -3.54 -59.72
CA PHE A 144 19.29 -2.61 -59.06
C PHE A 144 19.74 -2.46 -57.61
N GLY A 145 19.84 -1.22 -57.12
CA GLY A 145 20.28 -0.91 -55.77
C GLY A 145 19.46 0.21 -55.14
N LEU A 146 19.29 0.14 -53.83
CA LEU A 146 18.68 1.18 -53.01
C LEU A 146 19.28 1.17 -51.60
N GLY A 147 19.41 2.34 -51.00
CA GLY A 147 19.75 2.52 -49.59
C GLY A 147 18.58 3.10 -48.83
N VAL A 148 18.04 2.38 -47.83
CA VAL A 148 16.99 2.90 -46.95
C VAL A 148 17.59 3.31 -45.62
N ARG A 149 17.29 4.52 -45.17
CA ARG A 149 17.61 5.00 -43.83
C ARG A 149 16.33 5.36 -43.11
N PHE A 150 16.15 4.74 -41.96
CA PHE A 150 15.01 4.97 -41.09
C PHE A 150 15.47 5.70 -39.82
N GLY A 151 14.90 6.87 -39.58
CA GLY A 151 15.15 7.66 -38.37
C GLY A 151 14.55 7.03 -37.13
N SER A 152 14.98 7.46 -35.94
CA SER A 152 14.29 7.09 -34.70
C SER A 152 12.87 7.65 -34.69
N LEU A 153 11.91 6.84 -34.22
CA LEU A 153 10.53 7.26 -34.05
C LEU A 153 10.34 7.90 -32.68
N ASN A 154 9.93 9.15 -32.66
CA ASN A 154 9.52 9.88 -31.48
C ASN A 154 8.00 10.09 -31.54
N PHE A 155 7.31 9.64 -30.51
CA PHE A 155 5.85 9.69 -30.44
C PHE A 155 5.40 10.87 -29.58
N LYS A 156 4.39 11.59 -30.06
CA LYS A 156 3.62 12.56 -29.27
C LYS A 156 2.60 11.84 -28.40
N GLU A 157 1.96 10.83 -28.97
CA GLU A 157 0.89 10.04 -28.37
C GLU A 157 1.03 8.59 -28.81
N LEU A 158 0.85 7.67 -27.86
CA LEU A 158 0.96 6.23 -28.10
C LEU A 158 -0.25 5.54 -27.46
N GLU A 159 -1.10 4.98 -28.31
CA GLU A 159 -2.20 4.12 -27.92
C GLU A 159 -1.74 2.66 -27.97
N ALA A 160 -1.72 2.01 -26.81
CA ALA A 160 -1.24 0.64 -26.69
C ALA A 160 -1.98 -0.15 -25.62
N PHE A 161 -1.97 -1.46 -25.81
CA PHE A 161 -2.17 -2.40 -24.72
C PHE A 161 -0.83 -2.64 -24.03
N ILE A 162 -0.79 -2.39 -22.72
CA ILE A 162 0.41 -2.55 -21.91
C ILE A 162 0.09 -3.50 -20.77
N TYR A 163 0.93 -4.52 -20.66
CA TYR A 163 1.01 -5.37 -19.47
C TYR A 163 2.42 -5.21 -18.90
N GLN A 164 2.54 -4.44 -17.82
CA GLN A 164 3.83 -4.15 -17.19
C GLN A 164 3.66 -3.87 -15.70
N GLY A 165 4.41 -4.59 -14.86
CA GLY A 165 4.53 -4.30 -13.43
C GLY A 165 5.45 -3.11 -13.16
N PHE A 166 5.12 -2.32 -12.14
CA PHE A 166 6.01 -1.33 -11.55
C PHE A 166 7.00 -2.03 -10.61
N PRO A 167 8.23 -1.51 -10.46
CA PRO A 167 9.16 -2.05 -9.45
C PRO A 167 8.57 -1.82 -8.05
N SER A 168 8.38 -2.89 -7.29
CA SER A 168 7.95 -2.83 -5.89
C SER A 168 9.16 -2.70 -4.97
N VAL A 169 9.00 -1.96 -3.86
CA VAL A 169 9.96 -1.91 -2.77
C VAL A 169 9.18 -2.13 -1.48
N PRO A 170 9.35 -3.27 -0.79
CA PRO A 170 8.73 -3.49 0.49
C PRO A 170 9.18 -2.44 1.49
N THR A 171 8.24 -1.87 2.23
CA THR A 171 8.54 -0.91 3.31
C THR A 171 8.24 -1.54 4.66
N GLU A 172 9.20 -1.45 5.57
CA GLU A 172 9.06 -1.87 6.96
C GLU A 172 8.90 -0.65 7.87
N GLN A 173 7.94 -0.70 8.79
CA GLN A 173 7.74 0.32 9.80
C GLN A 173 7.68 -0.30 11.20
N GLU A 174 8.47 0.25 12.13
CA GLU A 174 8.40 -0.09 13.55
C GLU A 174 7.26 0.69 14.22
N LEU A 175 6.45 0.00 15.02
CA LEU A 175 5.37 0.61 15.80
C LEU A 175 5.71 0.59 17.30
N PRO A 176 5.36 1.65 18.05
CA PRO A 176 5.67 1.74 19.48
C PRO A 176 4.98 0.61 20.27
N GLN A 177 5.77 -0.16 21.01
CA GLN A 177 5.32 -1.27 21.85
C GLN A 177 4.73 -0.75 23.17
N GLY A 178 3.62 -1.33 23.63
CA GLY A 178 3.04 -1.04 24.96
C GLY A 178 1.52 -0.95 25.05
N PHE A 179 0.78 -1.21 23.97
CA PHE A 179 -0.68 -1.03 23.90
C PHE A 179 -1.50 -2.33 23.99
N LYS A 180 -1.00 -3.36 24.67
CA LYS A 180 -1.72 -4.63 24.82
C LYS A 180 -3.01 -4.38 25.62
N GLY A 181 -4.18 -4.55 24.98
CA GLY A 181 -5.51 -4.27 25.58
C GLY A 181 -6.12 -2.91 25.18
N VAL A 182 -5.45 -2.12 24.34
CA VAL A 182 -5.94 -0.85 23.80
C VAL A 182 -6.28 -1.06 22.31
N THR A 183 -7.57 -1.06 21.97
CA THR A 183 -8.00 -1.13 20.55
C THR A 183 -8.27 0.28 20.03
N LEU A 184 -7.73 0.58 18.85
CA LEU A 184 -8.02 1.83 18.14
C LEU A 184 -9.44 1.72 17.55
N ALA A 185 -10.35 2.58 17.99
CA ALA A 185 -11.76 2.58 17.64
C ALA A 185 -11.99 2.91 16.15
N ASP A 186 -11.12 3.74 15.59
CA ASP A 186 -11.15 4.17 14.19
C ASP A 186 -9.72 4.36 13.69
N VAL A 187 -9.26 3.48 12.80
CA VAL A 187 -8.00 3.66 12.07
C VAL A 187 -8.33 3.80 10.61
N ARG A 188 -7.78 4.85 9.98
CA ARG A 188 -7.93 5.10 8.55
C ARG A 188 -6.57 5.25 7.89
N ILE A 189 -6.33 4.43 6.86
CA ILE A 189 -5.17 4.62 5.98
C ILE A 189 -5.68 5.03 4.62
N GLN A 190 -5.26 6.19 4.14
CA GLN A 190 -5.63 6.69 2.82
C GLN A 190 -4.43 6.64 1.88
N PHE A 191 -4.56 5.95 0.75
CA PHE A 191 -3.66 6.07 -0.39
C PHE A 191 -4.29 7.02 -1.39
N ILE A 192 -3.54 8.06 -1.79
CA ILE A 192 -3.99 9.07 -2.73
C ILE A 192 -3.13 8.96 -3.97
N MET A 193 -3.74 8.62 -5.08
CA MET A 193 -3.09 8.53 -6.38
C MET A 193 -3.58 9.61 -7.30
N ASP A 194 -2.63 10.28 -7.96
CA ASP A 194 -2.90 11.29 -8.97
C ASP A 194 -2.37 10.76 -10.31
N SER A 195 -3.28 10.53 -11.26
CA SER A 195 -2.96 9.93 -12.56
C SER A 195 -3.26 10.91 -13.69
N GLN A 196 -2.26 11.13 -14.56
CA GLN A 196 -2.37 11.85 -15.82
C GLN A 196 -2.31 10.91 -17.03
N ILE A 197 -2.10 9.61 -16.79
CA ILE A 197 -2.05 8.60 -17.84
C ILE A 197 -3.44 8.00 -18.05
N ARG A 198 -3.83 7.80 -19.31
CA ARG A 198 -5.12 7.19 -19.68
C ARG A 198 -4.95 5.70 -19.92
N LEU A 199 -4.40 5.02 -18.93
CA LEU A 199 -4.17 3.58 -18.95
C LEU A 199 -4.78 2.94 -17.69
N PRO A 200 -5.41 1.76 -17.81
CA PRO A 200 -5.92 1.05 -16.65
C PRO A 200 -4.76 0.52 -15.80
N VAL A 201 -4.71 1.00 -14.56
CA VAL A 201 -3.77 0.52 -13.54
C VAL A 201 -4.52 -0.35 -12.55
N LYS A 202 -3.94 -1.51 -12.25
CA LYS A 202 -4.36 -2.42 -11.18
C LYS A 202 -3.29 -2.46 -10.12
N MET A 203 -3.70 -2.58 -8.87
CA MET A 203 -2.77 -2.66 -7.75
C MET A 203 -3.21 -3.70 -6.75
N ASN A 204 -2.25 -4.40 -6.17
CA ASN A 204 -2.45 -5.30 -5.06
C ASN A 204 -1.49 -4.89 -3.95
N MET A 205 -1.96 -4.85 -2.71
CA MET A 205 -1.13 -4.56 -1.54
C MET A 205 -1.37 -5.64 -0.49
N ASP A 206 -0.29 -6.22 0.03
CA ASP A 206 -0.31 -7.15 1.17
C ASP A 206 0.32 -6.44 2.38
N PHE A 207 -0.46 -6.32 3.44
CA PHE A 207 -0.02 -5.81 4.73
C PHE A 207 0.23 -6.99 5.66
N ILE A 208 1.47 -7.16 6.08
CA ILE A 208 1.88 -8.23 6.98
C ILE A 208 2.32 -7.58 8.30
N ALA A 209 1.48 -7.74 9.32
CA ALA A 209 1.77 -7.35 10.69
C ALA A 209 2.41 -8.53 11.43
N ILE A 210 3.58 -8.31 12.02
CA ILE A 210 4.31 -9.29 12.81
C ILE A 210 4.42 -8.78 14.25
N ASP A 211 3.92 -9.54 15.22
CA ASP A 211 4.01 -9.19 16.64
C ASP A 211 5.34 -9.64 17.27
N VAL A 212 5.53 -9.33 18.56
CA VAL A 212 6.75 -9.70 19.32
C VAL A 212 6.88 -11.21 19.57
N PHE A 213 5.80 -11.97 19.43
CA PHE A 213 5.77 -13.43 19.52
C PHE A 213 5.91 -14.11 18.16
N ASN A 214 6.11 -13.31 17.10
CA ASN A 214 6.25 -13.74 15.72
C ASN A 214 4.96 -14.34 15.13
N ASP A 215 3.79 -13.98 15.68
CA ASP A 215 2.50 -14.22 15.06
C ASP A 215 2.22 -13.19 13.97
N THR A 216 1.61 -13.65 12.87
CA THR A 216 1.39 -12.83 11.67
C THR A 216 -0.09 -12.58 11.41
N THR A 217 -0.47 -11.31 11.27
CA THR A 217 -1.79 -10.89 10.79
C THR A 217 -1.66 -10.30 9.40
N ARG A 218 -2.55 -10.68 8.47
CA ARG A 218 -2.48 -10.24 7.07
C ARG A 218 -3.74 -9.51 6.62
N LEU A 219 -3.56 -8.46 5.83
CA LEU A 219 -4.62 -7.73 5.14
C LEU A 219 -4.24 -7.63 3.65
N ILE A 220 -5.12 -8.13 2.80
CA ILE A 220 -4.95 -8.08 1.34
C ILE A 220 -5.88 -7.01 0.78
N VAL A 221 -5.32 -6.14 -0.05
CA VAL A 221 -6.05 -5.05 -0.70
C VAL A 221 -5.85 -5.17 -2.21
N ASP A 222 -6.89 -5.61 -2.92
CA ASP A 222 -6.90 -5.61 -4.39
C ASP A 222 -7.70 -4.44 -4.93
N ILE A 223 -7.07 -3.68 -5.81
CA ILE A 223 -7.59 -2.50 -6.50
C ILE A 223 -7.64 -2.83 -7.99
N ASP A 224 -8.85 -3.10 -8.46
CA ASP A 224 -9.10 -3.48 -9.86
C ASP A 224 -9.11 -2.29 -10.81
N THR A 225 -9.26 -1.06 -10.29
CA THR A 225 -9.36 0.14 -11.12
C THR A 225 -8.82 1.36 -10.36
N VAL A 226 -7.86 2.03 -10.99
CA VAL A 226 -7.42 3.38 -10.64
C VAL A 226 -7.99 4.35 -11.68
N GLY A 227 -8.42 5.52 -11.23
CA GLY A 227 -8.90 6.59 -12.08
C GLY A 227 -7.88 7.04 -13.12
N TYR A 228 -8.40 7.53 -14.23
CA TYR A 228 -7.64 8.21 -15.28
C TYR A 228 -8.41 9.46 -15.71
N PRO A 229 -7.73 10.49 -16.24
CA PRO A 229 -8.38 11.76 -16.58
C PRO A 229 -9.40 11.58 -17.71
N ALA A 230 -10.54 12.24 -17.58
CA ALA A 230 -11.62 12.18 -18.57
C ALA A 230 -11.27 12.94 -19.86
N SER A 231 -10.45 14.00 -19.77
CA SER A 231 -10.02 14.77 -20.94
C SER A 231 -8.58 14.43 -21.38
N ASP A 232 -8.27 14.72 -22.63
CA ASP A 232 -6.92 14.68 -23.19
C ASP A 232 -6.14 16.00 -23.00
N SER A 233 -6.68 16.92 -22.20
CA SER A 233 -6.05 18.22 -21.97
C SER A 233 -4.72 18.05 -21.23
N PRO A 234 -3.63 18.70 -21.69
CA PRO A 234 -2.35 18.63 -20.99
C PRO A 234 -2.48 19.08 -19.54
N GLY A 235 -2.10 18.21 -18.61
CA GLY A 235 -2.15 18.45 -17.17
C GLY A 235 -3.45 18.06 -16.48
N ASP A 236 -4.47 17.57 -17.21
CA ASP A 236 -5.64 16.97 -16.56
C ASP A 236 -5.21 15.76 -15.71
N THR A 237 -5.72 15.71 -14.49
CA THR A 237 -5.24 14.80 -13.45
C THR A 237 -6.45 14.26 -12.70
N SER A 238 -6.65 12.96 -12.81
CA SER A 238 -7.64 12.23 -12.00
C SER A 238 -7.07 11.88 -10.63
N ARG A 239 -7.94 11.76 -9.63
CA ARG A 239 -7.56 11.39 -8.27
C ARG A 239 -8.28 10.14 -7.83
N THR A 240 -7.53 9.16 -7.32
CA THR A 240 -8.07 7.98 -6.67
C THR A 240 -7.69 7.99 -5.20
N ILE A 241 -8.68 7.84 -4.33
CA ILE A 241 -8.49 7.71 -2.88
C ILE A 241 -8.89 6.29 -2.50
N ILE A 242 -7.96 5.56 -1.91
CA ILE A 242 -8.18 4.21 -1.37
C ILE A 242 -8.10 4.34 0.15
N GLU A 243 -9.23 4.25 0.83
CA GLU A 243 -9.31 4.31 2.28
C GLU A 243 -9.50 2.90 2.86
N LEU A 244 -8.54 2.47 3.68
CA LEU A 244 -8.69 1.29 4.54
C LEU A 244 -9.32 1.73 5.85
N ASN A 245 -10.45 1.13 6.23
CA ASN A 245 -11.16 1.44 7.46
C ASN A 245 -11.81 0.19 8.08
N ARG A 246 -12.58 0.38 9.16
CA ARG A 246 -13.26 -0.71 9.89
C ARG A 246 -14.25 -1.54 9.08
N PHE A 247 -14.74 -1.00 7.97
CA PHE A 247 -15.74 -1.65 7.12
C PHE A 247 -15.11 -2.38 5.93
N GLY A 248 -13.81 -2.16 5.68
CA GLY A 248 -13.08 -2.75 4.55
C GLY A 248 -12.24 -1.71 3.81
N THR A 249 -12.21 -1.82 2.49
CA THR A 249 -11.50 -0.91 1.58
C THR A 249 -12.50 -0.09 0.79
N GLN A 250 -12.55 1.23 1.02
CA GLN A 250 -13.30 2.16 0.21
C GLN A 250 -12.42 2.71 -0.92
N ILE A 251 -12.93 2.69 -2.15
CA ILE A 251 -12.24 3.21 -3.33
C ILE A 251 -13.10 4.31 -3.93
N THR A 252 -12.56 5.52 -3.98
CA THR A 252 -13.24 6.70 -4.47
C THR A 252 -12.42 7.33 -5.60
N ILE A 253 -13.04 7.57 -6.76
CA ILE A 253 -12.36 8.12 -7.95
C ILE A 253 -13.02 9.43 -8.36
N TYR A 254 -12.18 10.44 -8.58
CA TYR A 254 -12.52 11.74 -9.15
C TYR A 254 -11.86 11.83 -10.53
N GLU A 255 -12.65 12.20 -11.55
CA GLU A 255 -12.13 12.36 -12.91
C GLU A 255 -11.16 13.55 -13.00
N SER A 256 -11.35 14.56 -12.15
CA SER A 256 -10.44 15.69 -11.95
C SER A 256 -10.19 15.96 -10.47
N ILE A 257 -8.99 16.45 -10.13
CA ILE A 257 -8.66 16.97 -8.77
C ILE A 257 -9.58 18.11 -8.30
N SER A 258 -10.30 18.76 -9.22
CA SER A 258 -11.19 19.89 -8.93
C SER A 258 -12.65 19.48 -8.71
N ASP A 259 -12.97 18.19 -8.90
CA ASP A 259 -14.33 17.69 -8.75
C ASP A 259 -14.76 17.69 -7.28
N SER A 260 -16.01 18.07 -7.05
CA SER A 260 -16.62 18.06 -5.71
C SER A 260 -17.34 16.75 -5.37
N LEU A 261 -17.63 15.92 -6.39
CA LEU A 261 -18.32 14.66 -6.26
C LEU A 261 -17.53 13.56 -6.98
N PRO A 262 -17.46 12.35 -6.41
CA PRO A 262 -16.76 11.25 -7.05
C PRO A 262 -17.57 10.70 -8.23
N SER A 263 -16.85 10.29 -9.26
CA SER A 263 -17.39 9.56 -10.42
C SER A 263 -17.65 8.08 -10.09
N TYR A 264 -16.90 7.53 -9.14
CA TYR A 264 -16.98 6.15 -8.70
C TYR A 264 -16.69 6.09 -7.20
N ASP A 265 -17.51 5.35 -6.48
CA ASP A 265 -17.34 5.09 -5.05
C ASP A 265 -17.83 3.68 -4.75
N THR A 266 -16.96 2.86 -4.17
CA THR A 266 -17.29 1.48 -3.79
C THR A 266 -16.64 1.12 -2.47
N LEU A 267 -17.32 0.29 -1.70
CA LEU A 267 -16.79 -0.32 -0.48
C LEU A 267 -16.64 -1.82 -0.71
N LYS A 268 -15.39 -2.29 -0.73
CA LYS A 268 -15.06 -3.72 -0.74
C LYS A 268 -14.95 -4.20 0.70
N VAL A 269 -15.96 -4.94 1.14
CA VAL A 269 -15.95 -5.58 2.46
C VAL A 269 -14.91 -6.71 2.51
N PRO A 270 -14.29 -7.00 3.66
CA PRO A 270 -13.35 -8.11 3.81
C PRO A 270 -14.01 -9.46 3.47
N CYS A 271 -13.21 -10.38 2.92
CA CYS A 271 -13.62 -11.77 2.73
C CYS A 271 -13.79 -12.53 4.06
N ASP A 272 -14.53 -13.64 4.05
CA ASP A 272 -14.66 -14.52 5.22
C ASP A 272 -13.27 -15.01 5.68
N GLY A 273 -12.85 -14.58 6.87
CA GLY A 273 -11.54 -14.89 7.46
C GLY A 273 -10.43 -13.87 7.17
N CYS A 274 -10.71 -12.82 6.41
CA CYS A 274 -9.77 -11.73 6.12
C CYS A 274 -9.95 -10.61 7.14
N GLY A 275 -8.84 -10.12 7.72
CA GLY A 275 -8.85 -8.99 8.64
C GLY A 275 -9.04 -7.65 7.93
N THR A 276 -9.48 -6.64 8.68
CA THR A 276 -9.47 -5.22 8.33
C THR A 276 -8.18 -4.56 8.78
N ILE A 277 -8.00 -3.28 8.46
CA ILE A 277 -6.89 -2.51 9.02
C ILE A 277 -6.96 -2.41 10.55
N ILE A 278 -8.16 -2.50 11.15
CA ILE A 278 -8.30 -2.54 12.60
C ILE A 278 -7.71 -3.82 13.17
N ASP A 279 -7.92 -4.97 12.52
CA ASP A 279 -7.38 -6.25 13.00
C ASP A 279 -5.85 -6.27 12.92
N VAL A 280 -5.28 -5.72 11.84
CA VAL A 280 -3.83 -5.54 11.67
C VAL A 280 -3.24 -4.68 12.79
N MET A 281 -3.92 -3.59 13.17
CA MET A 281 -3.44 -2.70 14.23
C MET A 281 -3.71 -3.24 15.63
N ALA A 282 -4.83 -3.95 15.84
CA ALA A 282 -5.21 -4.59 17.10
C ALA A 282 -4.27 -5.75 17.46
N ALA A 283 -3.62 -6.37 16.47
CA ALA A 283 -2.55 -7.34 16.68
C ALA A 283 -1.32 -6.73 17.38
N ASN A 284 -1.25 -5.40 17.56
CA ASN A 284 -0.12 -4.68 18.16
C ASN A 284 1.23 -5.12 17.55
N PRO A 285 1.40 -5.05 16.22
CA PRO A 285 2.61 -5.53 15.56
C PRO A 285 3.84 -4.74 15.98
N ALA A 286 4.97 -5.43 16.10
CA ALA A 286 6.29 -4.81 16.21
C ALA A 286 6.77 -4.28 14.87
N THR A 287 6.47 -5.01 13.80
CA THR A 287 6.83 -4.66 12.43
C THR A 287 5.61 -4.74 11.54
N LEU A 288 5.39 -3.69 10.74
CA LEU A 288 4.45 -3.70 9.63
C LEU A 288 5.22 -3.72 8.31
N ILE A 289 5.01 -4.76 7.51
CA ILE A 289 5.56 -4.88 6.15
C ILE A 289 4.43 -4.59 5.16
N VAL A 290 4.68 -3.70 4.21
CA VAL A 290 3.76 -3.42 3.10
C VAL A 290 4.42 -3.85 1.80
N ASP A 291 3.87 -4.88 1.17
CA ASP A 291 4.27 -5.33 -0.17
C ASP A 291 3.23 -4.87 -1.19
N ALA A 292 3.60 -3.89 -2.00
CA ALA A 292 2.71 -3.28 -2.98
C ALA A 292 3.18 -3.61 -4.40
N GLU A 293 2.31 -4.27 -5.16
CA GLU A 293 2.52 -4.52 -6.58
C GLU A 293 1.50 -3.71 -7.38
N ALA A 294 1.98 -2.89 -8.30
CA ALA A 294 1.12 -2.20 -9.27
C ALA A 294 1.48 -2.68 -10.67
N ARG A 295 0.48 -2.75 -11.55
CA ARG A 295 0.69 -3.05 -12.96
C ARG A 295 -0.27 -2.28 -13.85
N ILE A 296 0.21 -1.91 -15.02
CA ILE A 296 -0.65 -1.50 -16.13
C ILE A 296 -1.18 -2.78 -16.78
N ASP A 297 -2.50 -2.89 -16.95
CA ASP A 297 -3.15 -4.06 -17.54
C ASP A 297 -4.37 -3.63 -18.36
N GLY A 298 -4.11 -3.25 -19.60
CA GLY A 298 -5.14 -2.93 -20.58
C GLY A 298 -4.71 -1.98 -21.67
N ARG A 299 -5.67 -1.64 -22.55
CA ARG A 299 -5.49 -0.67 -23.64
C ARG A 299 -5.76 0.74 -23.13
N GLY A 300 -4.96 1.67 -23.59
CA GLY A 300 -5.11 3.08 -23.28
C GLY A 300 -4.08 3.93 -23.99
N THR A 301 -3.97 5.19 -23.58
CA THR A 301 -3.15 6.19 -24.25
C THR A 301 -2.09 6.78 -23.33
N ILE A 302 -0.86 6.84 -23.82
CA ILE A 302 0.28 7.54 -23.22
C ILE A 302 0.54 8.82 -24.02
N VAL A 303 0.62 9.94 -23.32
CA VAL A 303 1.03 11.22 -23.88
C VAL A 303 2.40 11.59 -23.32
N ALA A 304 3.27 12.17 -24.14
CA ALA A 304 4.57 12.63 -23.68
C ALA A 304 4.43 13.63 -22.51
N GLY A 305 5.21 13.41 -21.44
CA GLY A 305 5.19 14.26 -20.24
C GLY A 305 4.07 13.95 -19.24
N ALA A 306 3.16 13.00 -19.55
CA ALA A 306 2.20 12.50 -18.58
C ALA A 306 2.89 11.68 -17.47
N SER A 307 2.40 11.83 -16.23
CA SER A 307 2.95 11.15 -15.06
C SER A 307 1.88 10.36 -14.29
N LEU A 308 2.32 9.32 -13.61
CA LEU A 308 1.55 8.62 -12.58
C LEU A 308 2.26 8.86 -11.25
N GLY A 309 1.56 9.45 -10.29
CA GLY A 309 2.08 9.74 -8.96
C GLY A 309 1.16 9.19 -7.89
N GLY A 310 1.72 8.93 -6.71
CA GLY A 310 0.96 8.51 -5.54
C GLY A 310 1.64 8.90 -4.25
N GLY A 311 0.83 9.13 -3.22
CA GLY A 311 1.26 9.32 -1.84
C GLY A 311 0.33 8.56 -0.91
N PHE A 312 0.74 8.40 0.35
CA PHE A 312 -0.10 7.81 1.39
C PHE A 312 -0.20 8.76 2.58
N LYS A 313 -1.34 8.71 3.25
CA LYS A 313 -1.69 9.49 4.44
C LYS A 313 -2.24 8.53 5.48
N LEU A 314 -1.48 8.32 6.55
CA LEU A 314 -1.95 7.59 7.73
C LEU A 314 -2.73 8.54 8.64
N VAL A 315 -4.00 8.24 8.90
CA VAL A 315 -4.85 8.99 9.83
C VAL A 315 -5.30 8.01 10.92
N ALA A 316 -4.53 7.95 12.00
CA ALA A 316 -4.85 7.16 13.18
C ALA A 316 -5.31 8.10 14.31
N PRO A 317 -6.60 8.48 14.37
CA PRO A 317 -7.12 9.19 15.53
C PRO A 317 -7.00 8.25 16.75
N PHE A 318 -6.38 8.74 17.82
CA PHE A 318 -6.27 8.01 19.08
C PHE A 318 -7.63 7.98 19.78
N ALA A 319 -8.57 7.20 19.25
CA ALA A 319 -9.81 6.85 19.90
C ALA A 319 -9.63 5.45 20.50
N LEU A 320 -9.51 5.35 21.81
CA LEU A 320 -9.27 4.08 22.48
C LEU A 320 -10.60 3.47 22.92
N ILE A 321 -10.92 2.25 22.48
CA ILE A 321 -11.93 1.43 23.16
C ILE A 321 -11.17 0.65 24.23
N MET A 322 -11.32 1.09 25.47
CA MET A 322 -10.72 0.43 26.61
C MET A 322 -11.70 -0.60 27.15
N GLU A 323 -11.28 -1.86 27.20
CA GLU A 323 -11.87 -2.81 28.15
C GLU A 323 -11.45 -2.43 29.58
N PRO A 324 -12.20 -2.82 30.63
CA PRO A 324 -11.82 -2.54 32.01
C PRO A 324 -10.40 -3.06 32.29
N MET A 325 -9.43 -2.16 32.43
CA MET A 325 -8.04 -2.51 32.68
C MET A 325 -7.62 -2.03 34.06
N THR A 326 -6.93 -2.90 34.80
CA THR A 326 -6.32 -2.55 36.10
C THR A 326 -4.85 -2.22 35.86
N ILE A 327 -4.47 -0.96 36.03
CA ILE A 327 -3.07 -0.51 35.91
C ILE A 327 -2.46 -0.51 37.31
N MET A 328 -1.49 -1.39 37.55
CA MET A 328 -0.73 -1.43 38.80
C MET A 328 0.54 -0.58 38.66
N SER A 329 0.70 0.42 39.52
CA SER A 329 1.97 1.16 39.62
C SER A 329 3.01 0.37 40.41
N GLN A 330 4.28 0.78 40.33
CA GLN A 330 5.33 0.27 41.20
C GLN A 330 4.96 0.47 42.69
N PRO A 331 5.22 -0.51 43.57
CA PRO A 331 4.88 -0.41 44.99
C PRO A 331 5.69 0.70 45.64
N THR A 332 5.00 1.54 46.43
CA THR A 332 5.66 2.55 47.26
C THR A 332 5.78 2.00 48.68
N VAL A 333 7.01 1.77 49.14
CA VAL A 333 7.25 1.32 50.51
C VAL A 333 6.95 2.46 51.48
N LEU A 334 5.97 2.26 52.36
CA LEU A 334 5.69 3.18 53.46
C LEU A 334 6.63 2.87 54.63
N GLU A 335 7.45 3.85 55.03
CA GLU A 335 8.28 3.70 56.24
C GLU A 335 7.40 3.56 57.49
N GLU A 336 7.80 2.71 58.43
CA GLU A 336 7.09 2.54 59.68
C GLU A 336 7.05 3.86 60.45
N MET A 337 5.85 4.27 60.89
CA MET A 337 5.69 5.45 61.73
C MET A 337 6.53 5.33 63.00
N ASP A 338 7.19 6.42 63.40
CA ASP A 338 7.98 6.42 64.62
C ASP A 338 7.11 6.08 65.85
N TYR A 339 7.74 5.45 66.83
CA TYR A 339 7.05 4.95 68.03
C TYR A 339 6.22 6.03 68.74
N GLN A 340 6.70 7.28 68.81
CA GLN A 340 6.00 8.34 69.51
C GLN A 340 4.73 8.76 68.75
N THR A 341 4.84 8.95 67.43
CA THR A 341 3.70 9.29 66.58
C THR A 341 2.66 8.18 66.59
N ARG A 342 3.08 6.93 66.41
CA ARG A 342 2.16 5.77 66.48
C ARG A 342 1.44 5.68 67.82
N ASN A 343 2.15 5.85 68.94
CA ASN A 343 1.54 5.76 70.26
C ASN A 343 0.59 6.93 70.54
N ARG A 344 0.91 8.14 70.06
CA ARG A 344 -0.01 9.30 70.12
C ARG A 344 -1.27 9.06 69.29
N ILE A 345 -1.13 8.52 68.08
CA ILE A 345 -2.28 8.16 67.24
C ILE A 345 -3.17 7.14 67.97
N ARG A 346 -2.59 6.03 68.46
CA ARG A 346 -3.36 4.97 69.15
C ARG A 346 -4.04 5.44 70.44
N SER A 347 -3.48 6.41 71.14
CA SER A 347 -4.00 6.87 72.43
C SER A 347 -4.90 8.11 72.35
N SER A 348 -4.88 8.86 71.25
CA SER A 348 -5.55 10.17 71.17
C SER A 348 -6.30 10.47 69.87
N LEU A 349 -6.09 9.73 68.79
CA LEU A 349 -6.80 9.96 67.53
C LEU A 349 -8.24 9.43 67.65
N ILE A 350 -9.20 10.36 67.69
CA ILE A 350 -10.64 10.02 67.71
C ILE A 350 -11.19 9.95 66.27
N GLN A 351 -10.77 10.88 65.42
CA GLN A 351 -11.15 10.96 64.00
C GLN A 351 -10.04 11.68 63.22
N SER A 352 -9.87 11.30 61.96
CA SER A 352 -9.04 12.01 60.99
C SER A 352 -9.83 12.15 59.70
N ASP A 353 -9.93 13.38 59.19
CA ASP A 353 -10.50 13.64 57.87
C ASP A 353 -9.37 14.05 56.92
N MET A 354 -9.32 13.43 55.74
CA MET A 354 -8.40 13.79 54.68
C MET A 354 -9.17 14.36 53.50
N VAL A 355 -8.68 15.49 52.98
CA VAL A 355 -9.25 16.17 51.80
C VAL A 355 -8.20 16.10 50.71
N PHE A 356 -8.58 15.56 49.55
CA PHE A 356 -7.73 15.44 48.37
C PHE A 356 -8.35 16.22 47.22
N ASP A 357 -7.52 16.98 46.50
CA ASP A 357 -7.89 17.57 45.21
C ASP A 357 -7.38 16.66 44.11
N VAL A 358 -8.29 16.12 43.30
CA VAL A 358 -8.01 15.19 42.21
C VAL A 358 -8.39 15.87 40.91
N THR A 359 -7.45 15.99 39.98
CA THR A 359 -7.70 16.54 38.64
C THR A 359 -7.40 15.46 37.62
N ASN A 360 -8.38 15.15 36.77
CA ASN A 360 -8.20 14.14 35.74
C ASN A 360 -8.09 14.79 34.34
N SER A 361 -6.90 14.70 33.77
CA SER A 361 -6.63 15.15 32.40
C SER A 361 -6.68 14.00 31.38
N LEU A 362 -7.12 12.81 31.80
CA LEU A 362 -7.34 11.68 30.90
C LEU A 362 -8.71 11.82 30.21
N PRO A 363 -8.86 11.32 28.96
CA PRO A 363 -10.11 11.40 28.22
C PRO A 363 -11.21 10.44 28.74
N PHE A 364 -11.02 9.84 29.91
CA PHE A 364 -11.92 8.88 30.52
C PHE A 364 -11.95 9.05 32.05
N GLY A 365 -13.10 8.78 32.67
CA GLY A 365 -13.20 8.58 34.10
C GLY A 365 -12.66 7.21 34.50
N ALA A 366 -12.17 7.09 35.72
CA ALA A 366 -11.60 5.84 36.22
C ALA A 366 -11.79 5.74 37.73
N GLU A 367 -11.61 4.54 38.26
CA GLU A 367 -11.62 4.30 39.70
C GLU A 367 -10.20 3.98 40.15
N LEU A 368 -9.63 4.85 40.97
CA LEU A 368 -8.30 4.64 41.55
C LEU A 368 -8.46 4.07 42.96
N SER A 369 -8.13 2.80 43.13
CA SER A 369 -8.06 2.15 44.45
C SER A 369 -6.62 2.06 44.91
N VAL A 370 -6.30 2.68 46.04
CA VAL A 370 -4.99 2.56 46.69
C VAL A 370 -5.04 1.37 47.63
N LEU A 371 -4.30 0.33 47.29
CA LEU A 371 -4.22 -0.90 48.05
C LEU A 371 -3.03 -0.85 49.01
N LEU A 372 -3.23 -1.35 50.23
CA LEU A 372 -2.22 -1.58 51.24
C LEU A 372 -2.02 -3.07 51.42
N SER A 373 -0.78 -3.52 51.39
CA SER A 373 -0.43 -4.90 51.71
C SER A 373 0.84 -4.94 52.55
N ASN A 374 0.98 -6.01 53.32
CA ASN A 374 2.22 -6.36 53.99
C ASN A 374 3.20 -7.15 53.10
N ALA A 375 2.81 -7.49 51.88
CA ALA A 375 3.63 -8.18 50.90
C ALA A 375 3.80 -7.32 49.63
N GLU A 376 4.93 -7.51 48.94
CA GLU A 376 5.22 -6.82 47.68
C GLU A 376 4.36 -7.35 46.52
N PHE A 377 4.00 -8.65 46.58
CA PHE A 377 3.20 -9.32 45.56
C PHE A 377 1.84 -9.72 46.14
N PHE A 378 0.77 -9.36 45.44
CA PHE A 378 -0.60 -9.76 45.77
C PHE A 378 -1.46 -9.79 44.49
N PRO A 379 -2.55 -10.59 44.46
CA PRO A 379 -3.46 -10.65 43.32
C PRO A 379 -4.21 -9.33 43.15
N THR A 380 -4.47 -8.94 41.91
CA THR A 380 -5.14 -7.67 41.57
C THR A 380 -6.66 -7.73 41.71
N ASP A 381 -7.25 -8.92 41.74
CA ASP A 381 -8.66 -9.16 42.06
C ASP A 381 -8.82 -10.55 42.73
N THR A 382 -10.02 -10.82 43.22
CA THR A 382 -10.47 -12.00 43.95
C THR A 382 -11.02 -13.11 43.04
N THR A 383 -10.97 -12.94 41.71
CA THR A 383 -11.42 -13.95 40.75
C THR A 383 -10.48 -15.16 40.72
N MET A 384 -11.03 -16.34 40.43
CA MET A 384 -10.24 -17.59 40.42
C MET A 384 -9.09 -17.53 39.40
N ASP A 385 -9.33 -16.98 38.21
CA ASP A 385 -8.32 -16.86 37.15
C ASP A 385 -7.13 -15.99 37.61
N MET A 386 -7.40 -14.86 38.27
CA MET A 386 -6.33 -14.00 38.79
C MET A 386 -5.58 -14.60 39.97
N LEU A 387 -6.26 -15.41 40.81
CA LEU A 387 -5.59 -16.17 41.87
C LEU A 387 -4.68 -17.27 41.31
N SER A 388 -5.07 -17.93 40.20
CA SER A 388 -4.19 -18.87 39.51
C SER A 388 -3.01 -18.18 38.82
N ASP A 389 -3.23 -17.04 38.19
CA ASP A 389 -2.15 -16.26 37.56
C ASP A 389 -1.15 -15.75 38.59
N PHE A 390 -1.64 -15.32 39.76
CA PHE A 390 -0.80 -14.94 40.89
C PHE A 390 0.05 -16.12 41.39
N ARG A 391 -0.55 -17.31 41.58
CA ARG A 391 0.20 -18.53 41.93
C ARG A 391 1.32 -18.81 40.93
N ASP A 392 1.00 -18.79 39.63
CA ASP A 392 1.96 -19.11 38.57
C ASP A 392 3.10 -18.10 38.52
N SER A 393 2.80 -16.82 38.77
CA SER A 393 3.80 -15.75 38.91
C SER A 393 4.72 -16.00 40.12
N MET A 394 4.16 -16.39 41.27
CA MET A 394 4.93 -16.70 42.47
C MET A 394 5.75 -17.99 42.34
N ALA A 395 5.32 -18.94 41.51
CA ALA A 395 6.11 -20.12 41.17
C ALA A 395 7.39 -19.74 40.40
N ALA A 396 7.29 -18.75 39.50
CA ALA A 396 8.44 -18.24 38.75
C ALA A 396 9.37 -17.36 39.60
N GLU A 397 8.82 -16.43 40.38
CA GLU A 397 9.59 -15.39 41.09
C GLU A 397 10.06 -15.82 42.49
N GLN A 398 9.25 -16.60 43.20
CA GLN A 398 9.48 -16.98 44.61
C GLN A 398 9.65 -18.49 44.81
N GLY A 399 9.72 -19.26 43.72
CA GLY A 399 9.96 -20.70 43.74
C GLY A 399 8.84 -21.52 44.38
N TRP A 400 7.60 -21.02 44.35
CA TRP A 400 6.43 -21.80 44.75
C TRP A 400 6.21 -23.00 43.82
N ASN A 401 5.43 -23.98 44.27
CA ASN A 401 5.09 -25.10 43.42
C ASN A 401 3.84 -24.73 42.59
N PRO A 402 3.83 -24.95 41.26
CA PRO A 402 2.65 -24.70 40.43
C PRO A 402 1.39 -25.48 40.84
N SER A 403 1.54 -26.53 41.66
CA SER A 403 0.41 -27.29 42.22
C SER A 403 -0.13 -26.71 43.53
N ASP A 404 0.44 -25.61 44.05
CA ASP A 404 -0.09 -24.95 45.24
C ASP A 404 -1.47 -24.33 44.93
N ASP A 405 -2.31 -24.19 45.94
CA ASP A 405 -3.60 -23.52 45.81
C ASP A 405 -3.59 -22.18 46.55
N VAL A 406 -4.15 -21.15 45.93
CA VAL A 406 -4.29 -19.81 46.51
C VAL A 406 -5.77 -19.43 46.59
N TYR A 407 -6.21 -19.02 47.78
CA TYR A 407 -7.59 -18.59 48.01
C TYR A 407 -7.66 -17.49 49.08
N ILE A 408 -8.83 -16.88 49.24
CA ILE A 408 -9.06 -15.72 50.11
C ILE A 408 -10.05 -16.08 51.22
N ILE A 409 -9.73 -15.70 52.46
CA ILE A 409 -10.66 -15.71 53.61
C ILE A 409 -10.88 -14.27 54.07
N LYS A 410 -12.12 -13.94 54.43
CA LYS A 410 -12.51 -12.62 54.95
C LYS A 410 -13.06 -12.65 56.38
N ASN A 411 -13.44 -13.82 56.89
CA ASN A 411 -14.00 -13.95 58.22
C ASN A 411 -12.92 -14.39 59.21
N CYS A 412 -12.78 -13.68 60.32
CA CYS A 412 -11.78 -14.00 61.32
C CYS A 412 -12.06 -15.33 62.02
N THR A 413 -13.32 -15.73 62.17
CA THR A 413 -13.67 -17.04 62.76
C THR A 413 -13.00 -18.22 62.05
N ASP A 414 -12.79 -18.08 60.74
CA ASP A 414 -12.20 -19.11 59.87
C ASP A 414 -10.66 -19.07 59.88
N LEU A 415 -10.07 -18.03 60.48
CA LEU A 415 -8.63 -17.88 60.74
C LEU A 415 -8.27 -18.15 62.21
N SER A 416 -9.25 -18.45 63.06
CA SER A 416 -8.98 -18.77 64.46
C SER A 416 -8.20 -20.08 64.55
N PRO A 417 -7.06 -20.11 65.27
CA PRO A 417 -6.32 -21.35 65.53
C PRO A 417 -7.12 -22.42 66.28
N GLU A 418 -8.25 -22.06 66.91
CA GLU A 418 -9.14 -23.01 67.60
C GLU A 418 -10.06 -23.76 66.64
N ASN A 419 -10.39 -23.17 65.49
CA ASN A 419 -11.42 -23.66 64.57
C ASN A 419 -10.89 -24.05 63.18
N SER A 420 -9.67 -23.63 62.84
CA SER A 420 -9.08 -23.81 61.52
C SER A 420 -7.66 -24.38 61.61
N ASN A 421 -7.23 -25.09 60.57
CA ASN A 421 -5.85 -25.59 60.46
C ASN A 421 -4.99 -24.65 59.61
N ILE A 422 -5.10 -23.34 59.87
CA ILE A 422 -4.43 -22.28 59.11
C ILE A 422 -3.39 -21.60 60.00
N TYR A 423 -2.15 -21.55 59.53
CA TYR A 423 -1.05 -20.87 60.18
C TYR A 423 -1.10 -19.36 59.90
N ILE A 424 -1.41 -18.57 60.92
CA ILE A 424 -1.59 -17.11 60.80
C ILE A 424 -0.33 -16.29 61.12
N PHE A 425 0.68 -16.91 61.75
CA PHE A 425 1.77 -16.16 62.40
C PHE A 425 2.79 -15.51 61.48
N ASN A 426 2.69 -15.73 60.16
CA ASN A 426 3.48 -15.00 59.17
C ASN A 426 2.98 -13.56 58.96
N VAL A 427 1.73 -13.29 59.31
CA VAL A 427 1.06 -12.01 59.03
C VAL A 427 0.64 -11.30 60.31
N MET A 428 0.16 -12.05 61.31
CA MET A 428 -0.32 -11.50 62.58
C MET A 428 0.37 -12.18 63.75
N THR A 429 0.56 -11.48 64.86
CA THR A 429 1.19 -12.08 66.06
C THR A 429 0.20 -12.80 66.96
N ASP A 430 -1.08 -12.44 66.86
CA ASP A 430 -2.20 -13.02 67.58
C ASP A 430 -3.47 -12.94 66.71
N HIS A 431 -4.39 -13.90 66.90
CA HIS A 431 -5.69 -13.92 66.24
C HIS A 431 -6.53 -12.67 66.54
N ASN A 432 -6.34 -12.05 67.72
CA ASN A 432 -7.02 -10.80 68.09
C ASN A 432 -6.67 -9.60 67.17
N GLU A 433 -5.63 -9.72 66.34
CA GLU A 433 -5.27 -8.70 65.34
C GLU A 433 -6.06 -8.86 64.04
N CYS A 434 -6.84 -9.94 63.89
CA CYS A 434 -7.67 -10.16 62.72
C CYS A 434 -8.82 -9.14 62.64
N ILE A 435 -9.09 -8.65 61.43
CA ILE A 435 -10.14 -7.69 61.12
C ILE A 435 -11.16 -8.34 60.19
N ASP A 436 -12.41 -8.46 60.66
CA ASP A 436 -13.49 -9.04 59.87
C ASP A 436 -13.75 -8.20 58.60
N GLY A 437 -13.87 -8.89 57.47
CA GLY A 437 -14.10 -8.29 56.15
C GLY A 437 -12.82 -8.00 55.35
N MET A 438 -11.64 -8.00 55.98
CA MET A 438 -10.36 -7.84 55.31
C MET A 438 -9.99 -9.12 54.53
N PRO A 439 -9.61 -9.04 53.24
CA PRO A 439 -9.17 -10.21 52.49
C PRO A 439 -7.75 -10.63 52.90
N TYR A 440 -7.67 -11.79 53.54
CA TYR A 440 -6.44 -12.51 53.82
C TYR A 440 -6.19 -13.52 52.71
N ILE A 441 -4.95 -13.58 52.22
CA ILE A 441 -4.51 -14.49 51.16
C ILE A 441 -3.90 -15.72 51.82
N ILE A 442 -4.37 -16.89 51.42
CA ILE A 442 -3.98 -18.17 51.96
C ILE A 442 -3.32 -18.98 50.87
N ARG A 443 -2.19 -19.59 51.21
CA ARG A 443 -1.50 -20.58 50.38
C ARG A 443 -1.68 -21.95 51.02
N SER A 444 -2.12 -22.91 50.21
CA SER A 444 -2.11 -24.32 50.54
C SER A 444 -1.07 -25.04 49.67
N ASP A 445 -0.11 -25.71 50.29
CA ASP A 445 0.93 -26.49 49.62
C ASP A 445 0.61 -28.00 49.58
N GLY A 446 -0.62 -28.37 49.98
CA GLY A 446 -1.07 -29.76 50.07
C GLY A 446 -0.49 -30.57 51.24
N THR A 447 0.31 -29.97 52.13
CA THR A 447 0.90 -30.65 53.31
C THR A 447 -0.05 -30.74 54.51
N GLY A 448 -1.22 -30.08 54.41
CA GLY A 448 -2.35 -30.20 55.33
C GLY A 448 -2.53 -29.04 56.30
N VAL A 449 -1.53 -28.16 56.45
CA VAL A 449 -1.66 -26.88 57.19
C VAL A 449 -1.52 -25.74 56.19
N ASP A 450 -2.60 -25.00 55.97
CA ASP A 450 -2.57 -23.85 55.07
C ASP A 450 -1.95 -22.65 55.79
N THR A 451 -1.44 -21.66 55.05
CA THR A 451 -0.73 -20.53 55.65
C THR A 451 -1.27 -19.21 55.15
N VAL A 452 -1.56 -18.28 56.06
CA VAL A 452 -1.82 -16.88 55.68
C VAL A 452 -0.50 -16.25 55.28
N ILE A 453 -0.42 -15.79 54.04
CA ILE A 453 0.81 -15.25 53.46
C ILE A 453 0.80 -13.72 53.40
N SER A 454 -0.39 -13.12 53.29
CA SER A 454 -0.53 -11.67 53.19
C SER A 454 -1.97 -11.25 53.48
N TYR A 455 -2.18 -9.98 53.81
CA TYR A 455 -3.46 -9.31 53.69
C TYR A 455 -3.38 -8.20 52.64
N VAL A 456 -4.51 -7.89 52.03
CA VAL A 456 -4.66 -6.72 51.17
C VAL A 456 -5.83 -5.91 51.71
N ASP A 457 -5.65 -4.62 51.89
CA ASP A 457 -6.73 -3.72 52.27
C ASP A 457 -6.83 -2.56 51.28
N THR A 458 -8.01 -1.98 51.14
CA THR A 458 -8.19 -0.77 50.33
C THR A 458 -8.13 0.45 51.26
N LEU A 459 -7.03 1.19 51.21
CA LEU A 459 -6.83 2.40 52.01
C LEU A 459 -7.81 3.50 51.60
N PHE A 460 -7.81 3.83 50.31
CA PHE A 460 -8.67 4.86 49.74
C PHE A 460 -9.11 4.46 48.34
N LYS A 461 -10.30 4.91 47.98
CA LYS A 461 -10.86 4.76 46.64
C LYS A 461 -11.29 6.13 46.15
N PHE A 462 -10.73 6.54 45.02
CA PHE A 462 -11.03 7.81 44.37
C PHE A 462 -11.76 7.53 43.06
N ILE A 463 -12.77 8.32 42.77
CA ILE A 463 -13.37 8.36 41.45
C ILE A 463 -12.64 9.48 40.71
N LEU A 464 -11.89 9.12 39.68
CA LEU A 464 -11.37 10.09 38.73
C LEU A 464 -12.56 10.62 37.92
N PRO A 465 -12.86 11.92 38.01
CA PRO A 465 -13.98 12.52 37.31
C PRO A 465 -13.83 12.36 35.80
N PHE A 466 -14.95 12.30 35.09
CA PHE A 466 -14.92 12.45 33.64
C PHE A 466 -14.52 13.89 33.30
N PRO A 467 -13.78 14.11 32.21
CA PRO A 467 -13.48 15.46 31.75
C PRO A 467 -14.78 16.23 31.48
N ASP A 468 -14.81 17.50 31.90
CA ASP A 468 -15.97 18.40 31.74
C ASP A 468 -16.30 18.62 30.26
N ARG A 469 -15.27 18.63 29.39
CA ARG A 469 -15.44 18.77 27.95
C ARG A 469 -14.33 18.07 27.16
N LEU A 470 -14.73 17.40 26.09
CA LEU A 470 -13.84 16.91 25.03
C LEU A 470 -13.96 17.79 23.77
N TYR A 471 -12.91 17.87 22.96
CA TYR A 471 -12.95 18.51 21.64
C TYR A 471 -13.85 17.73 20.68
N THR A 472 -14.69 18.46 19.96
CA THR A 472 -15.65 17.92 18.98
C THR A 472 -15.08 17.95 17.56
N ASP A 473 -15.77 17.32 16.60
CA ASP A 473 -15.38 17.38 15.19
C ASP A 473 -15.35 18.81 14.64
N GLU A 474 -16.27 19.68 15.09
CA GLU A 474 -16.25 21.12 14.75
C GLU A 474 -15.04 21.85 15.32
N ASP A 475 -14.56 21.46 16.50
CA ASP A 475 -13.34 22.01 17.10
C ASP A 475 -12.10 21.54 16.30
N ALA A 476 -12.10 20.31 15.79
CA ALA A 476 -10.98 19.79 15.01
C ALA A 476 -10.76 20.54 13.70
N ASP A 477 -11.84 20.87 12.99
CA ASP A 477 -11.80 21.63 11.74
C ASP A 477 -11.43 23.10 11.94
N SER A 478 -11.78 23.69 13.08
CA SER A 478 -11.58 25.12 13.35
C SER A 478 -10.28 25.45 14.10
N LEU A 479 -9.85 24.58 15.01
CA LEU A 479 -8.70 24.80 15.89
C LEU A 479 -7.52 23.87 15.59
N GLY A 480 -7.70 22.87 14.72
CA GLY A 480 -6.65 21.91 14.36
C GLY A 480 -6.30 20.93 15.48
N VAL A 481 -7.22 20.71 16.42
CA VAL A 481 -7.04 19.81 17.59
C VAL A 481 -7.79 18.49 17.38
N PRO A 482 -7.22 17.32 17.71
CA PRO A 482 -7.90 16.04 17.48
C PRO A 482 -9.22 15.90 18.28
N THR A 483 -10.29 15.41 17.64
CA THR A 483 -11.54 15.04 18.31
C THR A 483 -11.29 14.05 19.45
N GLY A 484 -11.97 14.23 20.59
CA GLY A 484 -11.87 13.34 21.75
C GLY A 484 -10.72 13.66 22.71
N MET A 485 -9.86 14.65 22.41
CA MET A 485 -8.92 15.19 23.38
C MET A 485 -9.63 16.01 24.46
N VAL A 486 -9.07 16.03 25.67
CA VAL A 486 -9.60 16.82 26.79
C VAL A 486 -9.45 18.31 26.51
N ALA A 487 -10.58 19.00 26.39
CA ALA A 487 -10.63 20.45 26.27
C ALA A 487 -10.66 21.10 27.67
N GLU A 488 -11.45 20.53 28.58
CA GLU A 488 -11.54 20.96 29.97
C GLU A 488 -11.44 19.72 30.88
N PRO A 489 -10.43 19.65 31.78
CA PRO A 489 -10.28 18.55 32.72
C PRO A 489 -11.38 18.58 33.78
N GLY A 490 -11.70 17.40 34.31
CA GLY A 490 -12.70 17.20 35.37
C GLY A 490 -12.12 17.17 36.77
#